data_AF-A0A261QJB1-F1
#
_entry.id   AF-A0A261QJB1-F1
#
_cell.length_a   1.000
_cell.length_b   1.000
_cell.length_c   1.000
_cell.angle_alpha   90.00
_cell.angle_beta   90.00
_cell.angle_gamma   90.00
#
_symmetry.space_group_name_H-M   'P 1'
#
loop_
_entity.id
_entity.type
_entity.pdbx_description
1 polymer ?
#
loop_
_entity_poly.entity_id
_entity_poly.type
_entity_poly.pdbx_seq_one_letter_code
_entity_poly.pdbx_strand_id
1 'polypeptide(L)'
;MSQITIESVVMELEEFLDDVCLSGCHSMPSYRVADMKSLASSCQELGLQLAEQTLHDMIDEMAKKNNMLQFDYEAFIHHYFTLSGYVEIVKSRL
;
A
#
# COMPACT_ATOMS: atom_id res chain seq x y z
N MET A 1 -8.22 -21.49 -10.27
CA MET A 1 -7.68 -20.53 -9.28
C MET A 1 -6.48 -19.90 -9.95
N SER A 2 -6.47 -18.58 -10.14
CA SER A 2 -5.28 -17.89 -10.63
C SER A 2 -4.18 -18.09 -9.59
N GLN A 3 -3.00 -18.54 -10.01
CA GLN A 3 -1.86 -18.67 -9.11
C GLN A 3 -1.33 -17.25 -8.87
N ILE A 4 -1.39 -16.75 -7.64
CA ILE A 4 -0.85 -15.43 -7.27
C ILE A 4 0.66 -15.47 -7.52
N THR A 5 1.20 -14.51 -8.27
CA THR A 5 2.63 -14.39 -8.55
C THR A 5 3.18 -13.10 -7.98
N ILE A 6 4.50 -13.04 -7.77
CA ILE A 6 5.16 -11.79 -7.35
C ILE A 6 4.93 -10.69 -8.39
N GLU A 7 4.97 -11.03 -9.68
CA GLU A 7 4.72 -10.09 -10.76
C GLU A 7 3.29 -9.51 -10.71
N SER A 8 2.26 -10.34 -10.46
CA SER A 8 0.88 -9.84 -10.36
C SER A 8 0.70 -8.90 -9.17
N VAL A 9 1.26 -9.26 -8.00
CA VAL A 9 1.17 -8.43 -6.79
C VAL A 9 1.94 -7.12 -6.94
N VAL A 10 3.10 -7.15 -7.61
CA VAL A 10 3.87 -5.93 -7.92
C VAL A 10 3.07 -4.99 -8.82
N MET A 11 2.41 -5.50 -9.87
CA MET A 11 1.55 -4.66 -10.72
C MET A 11 0.38 -4.05 -9.94
N GLU A 12 -0.30 -4.84 -9.09
CA GLU A 12 -1.41 -4.33 -8.28
C GLU A 12 -0.94 -3.28 -7.25
N LEU A 13 0.27 -3.44 -6.69
CA LEU A 13 0.88 -2.43 -5.82
C LEU A 13 1.23 -1.14 -6.58
N GLU A 14 1.74 -1.23 -7.81
CA GLU A 14 2.01 -0.06 -8.67
C GLU A 14 0.73 0.69 -8.97
N GLU A 15 -0.32 0.00 -9.41
CA GLU A 15 -1.63 0.61 -9.68
C GLU A 15 -2.19 1.31 -8.44
N PHE A 16 -2.09 0.69 -7.27
CA PHE A 16 -2.48 1.30 -6.00
C PHE A 16 -1.67 2.57 -5.70
N LEU A 17 -0.35 2.54 -5.86
CA LEU A 17 0.52 3.69 -5.59
C LEU A 17 0.26 4.84 -6.56
N ASP A 18 0.01 4.57 -7.83
CA ASP A 18 -0.36 5.56 -8.83
C ASP A 18 -1.70 6.21 -8.48
N ASP A 19 -2.67 5.40 -8.08
CA ASP A 19 -3.97 5.89 -7.63
C ASP A 19 -3.85 6.82 -6.41
N VAL A 20 -3.03 6.45 -5.41
CA VAL A 20 -2.76 7.28 -4.23
C VAL A 20 -2.08 8.60 -4.63
N CYS A 21 -1.13 8.55 -5.57
CA CYS A 21 -0.42 9.73 -6.08
C CYS A 21 -1.37 10.70 -6.78
N LEU A 22 -2.24 10.19 -7.67
CA LEU A 22 -3.16 11.00 -8.47
C LEU A 22 -4.32 11.58 -7.65
N SER A 23 -4.87 10.80 -6.73
CA SER A 23 -6.01 11.23 -5.90
C SER A 23 -5.59 12.09 -4.72
N GLY A 24 -4.38 11.91 -4.20
CA GLY A 24 -3.91 12.50 -2.96
C GLY A 24 -4.58 11.87 -1.73
N CYS A 25 -3.81 11.64 -0.68
CA CYS A 25 -4.25 10.95 0.53
C CYS A 25 -5.54 11.53 1.17
N HIS A 26 -5.73 12.86 1.08
CA HIS A 26 -6.92 13.52 1.63
C HIS A 26 -8.24 13.10 0.97
N SER A 27 -8.23 12.77 -0.33
CA SER A 27 -9.45 12.36 -1.04
C SER A 27 -9.66 10.84 -1.06
N MET A 28 -8.68 10.08 -0.57
CA MET A 28 -8.68 8.62 -0.65
C MET A 28 -9.93 8.02 0.04
N PRO A 29 -10.81 7.32 -0.71
CA PRO A 29 -12.04 6.76 -0.19
C PRO A 29 -11.82 5.59 0.76
N SER A 30 -12.78 5.35 1.65
CA SER A 30 -12.72 4.24 2.62
C SER A 30 -12.66 2.85 1.99
N TYR A 31 -13.15 2.65 0.76
CA TYR A 31 -13.01 1.37 0.05
C TYR A 31 -11.55 1.02 -0.26
N ARG A 32 -10.66 2.01 -0.41
CA ARG A 32 -9.22 1.77 -0.66
C ARG A 32 -8.54 1.09 0.52
N VAL A 33 -9.09 1.21 1.74
CA VAL A 33 -8.59 0.45 2.90
C VAL A 33 -8.84 -1.06 2.72
N ALA A 34 -9.92 -1.45 2.03
CA ALA A 34 -10.15 -2.85 1.71
C ALA A 34 -9.13 -3.35 0.68
N ASP A 35 -8.81 -2.54 -0.33
CA ASP A 35 -7.77 -2.85 -1.33
C ASP A 35 -6.41 -3.05 -0.66
N MET A 36 -6.02 -2.15 0.25
CA MET A 36 -4.77 -2.27 1.02
C MET A 36 -4.71 -3.56 1.85
N LYS A 37 -5.83 -3.97 2.46
CA LYS A 37 -5.90 -5.25 3.21
C LYS A 37 -5.78 -6.46 2.30
N SER A 38 -6.37 -6.40 1.11
CA SER A 38 -6.24 -7.44 0.10
C SER A 38 -4.78 -7.57 -0.35
N LEU A 39 -4.15 -6.44 -0.70
CA LEU A 39 -2.73 -6.38 -1.09
C LEU A 39 -1.80 -6.86 0.04
N ALA A 40 -2.09 -6.53 1.30
CA ALA A 40 -1.30 -6.98 2.43
C ALA A 40 -1.36 -8.51 2.57
N SER A 41 -2.54 -9.11 2.39
CA SER A 41 -2.73 -10.56 2.36
C SER A 41 -1.93 -11.20 1.23
N SER A 42 -1.99 -10.64 0.02
CA SER A 42 -1.21 -11.12 -1.13
C SER A 42 0.30 -11.02 -0.89
N CYS A 43 0.76 -9.94 -0.26
CA CYS A 43 2.16 -9.76 0.13
C CYS A 43 2.60 -10.81 1.16
N GLN A 44 1.75 -11.10 2.14
CA GLN A 44 2.00 -12.11 3.17
C GLN A 44 2.15 -13.51 2.57
N GLU A 45 1.25 -13.90 1.66
CA GLU A 45 1.28 -15.20 0.97
C GLU A 45 2.57 -15.42 0.18
N LEU A 46 3.16 -14.34 -0.35
CA LEU A 46 4.38 -14.36 -1.15
C LEU A 46 5.66 -14.05 -0.35
N GLY A 47 5.56 -13.80 0.96
CA GLY A 47 6.70 -13.48 1.82
C GLY A 47 7.28 -12.06 1.62
N LEU A 48 6.51 -11.13 1.06
CA LEU A 48 6.86 -9.73 0.85
C LEU A 48 6.65 -8.90 2.13
N GLN A 49 7.33 -9.27 3.22
CA GLN A 49 7.10 -8.76 4.57
C GLN A 49 7.17 -7.23 4.70
N LEU A 50 8.09 -6.57 3.98
CA LEU A 50 8.19 -5.12 4.03
C LEU A 50 6.96 -4.44 3.42
N ALA A 51 6.45 -4.96 2.29
CA ALA A 51 5.23 -4.43 1.68
C ALA A 51 4.01 -4.69 2.56
N GLU A 52 3.89 -5.89 3.13
CA GLU A 52 2.83 -6.24 4.09
C GLU A 52 2.79 -5.26 5.27
N GLN A 53 3.93 -5.07 5.96
CA GLN A 53 4.01 -4.17 7.11
C GLN A 53 3.71 -2.72 6.70
N THR A 54 4.26 -2.26 5.58
CA THR A 54 4.05 -0.88 5.13
C THR A 54 2.58 -0.62 4.80
N LEU A 55 1.88 -1.59 4.20
CA LEU A 55 0.44 -1.48 3.95
C LEU A 55 -0.36 -1.43 5.26
N HIS A 56 0.01 -2.21 6.26
CA HIS A 56 -0.62 -2.15 7.58
C HIS A 56 -0.42 -0.79 8.26
N ASP A 57 0.80 -0.24 8.21
CA ASP A 57 1.09 1.09 8.76
C ASP A 57 0.24 2.16 8.05
N MET A 58 0.15 2.11 6.72
CA MET A 58 -0.70 3.03 5.95
C MET A 58 -2.19 2.87 6.30
N ILE A 59 -2.68 1.64 6.54
CA ILE A 59 -4.07 1.37 6.99
C ILE A 59 -4.31 2.03 8.34
N ASP A 60 -3.37 1.90 9.27
CA ASP A 60 -3.47 2.46 10.62
C ASP A 60 -3.46 4.00 10.57
N GLU A 61 -2.64 4.61 9.71
CA GLU A 61 -2.71 6.06 9.48
C GLU A 61 -4.05 6.48 8.86
N MET A 62 -4.56 5.74 7.89
CA MET A 62 -5.87 6.02 7.28
C MET A 62 -7.03 5.87 8.26
N ALA A 63 -6.93 4.98 9.25
CA ALA A 63 -7.94 4.85 10.31
C ALA A 63 -8.02 6.11 11.17
N LYS A 64 -6.91 6.82 11.36
CA LYS A 64 -6.85 8.11 12.07
C LYS A 64 -7.47 9.26 11.28
N LYS A 65 -7.68 9.12 9.96
CA LYS A 65 -8.25 10.18 9.09
C LYS A 65 -9.63 10.69 9.55
N ASN A 66 -10.46 9.83 10.16
CA ASN A 66 -11.76 10.24 10.72
C ASN A 66 -11.64 11.14 11.95
N ASN A 67 -10.45 11.18 12.56
CA ASN A 67 -10.09 12.06 13.67
C ASN A 67 -8.91 12.93 13.22
N MET A 68 -9.19 14.00 12.47
CA MET A 68 -8.17 14.84 11.81
C MET A 68 -7.05 15.35 12.72
N LEU A 69 -7.25 15.41 14.04
CA LEU A 69 -6.22 15.77 15.02
C LEU A 69 -5.14 14.69 15.21
N GLN A 70 -5.39 13.46 14.75
CA GLN A 70 -4.51 12.30 14.86
C GLN A 70 -3.96 11.82 13.52
N PHE A 71 -4.44 12.39 12.40
CA PHE A 71 -3.95 12.01 11.08
C PHE A 71 -2.60 12.66 10.80
N ASP A 72 -1.55 11.85 10.74
CA ASP A 72 -0.22 12.28 10.39
C ASP A 72 0.03 12.07 8.88
N TYR A 73 -0.09 13.18 8.14
CA TYR A 73 0.13 13.17 6.70
C TYR A 73 1.59 12.84 6.34
N GLU A 74 2.56 13.29 7.15
CA GLU A 74 3.97 13.01 6.89
C GLU A 74 4.27 11.53 7.09
N ALA A 75 3.69 10.91 8.12
CA ALA A 75 3.78 9.46 8.32
C ALA A 75 3.20 8.69 7.13
N PHE A 76 1.99 9.03 6.67
CA PHE A 76 1.38 8.36 5.52
C PHE A 76 2.24 8.48 4.25
N ILE A 77 2.77 9.67 3.97
CA ILE A 77 3.65 9.91 2.81
C ILE A 77 4.99 9.15 2.95
N HIS A 78 5.52 9.05 4.16
CA HIS A 78 6.72 8.26 4.41
C HIS A 78 6.51 6.78 4.07
N HIS A 79 5.38 6.20 4.50
CA HIS A 79 5.02 4.83 4.15
C HIS A 79 4.77 4.65 2.65
N TYR A 80 4.11 5.61 2.00
CA TYR A 80 3.94 5.62 0.55
C TYR A 80 5.29 5.51 -0.20
N PHE A 81 6.26 6.37 0.12
CA PHE A 81 7.58 6.33 -0.54
C PHE A 81 8.37 5.07 -0.20
N THR A 82 8.20 4.53 1.01
CA THR A 82 8.81 3.25 1.40
C THR A 82 8.28 2.11 0.54
N LEU A 83 6.95 2.04 0.36
CA LEU A 83 6.31 1.02 -0.46
C LEU A 83 6.69 1.18 -1.94
N SER A 84 6.67 2.40 -2.47
CA SER A 84 7.09 2.70 -3.84
C SER A 84 8.54 2.29 -4.11
N GLY A 85 9.47 2.64 -3.22
CA GLY A 85 10.87 2.22 -3.36
C GLY A 85 11.05 0.71 -3.27
N TYR A 86 10.29 0.02 -2.42
CA TYR A 86 10.31 -1.43 -2.34
C TYR A 86 9.82 -2.09 -3.64
N VAL A 87 8.72 -1.61 -4.19
CA VAL A 87 8.13 -2.09 -5.45
C VAL A 87 9.14 -1.99 -6.60
N GLU A 88 9.83 -0.85 -6.75
CA GLU A 88 10.89 -0.66 -7.74
C GLU A 88 12.05 -1.65 -7.57
N ILE A 89 12.48 -1.90 -6.31
CA ILE A 89 13.55 -2.86 -6.03
C ILE A 89 13.13 -4.28 -6.40
N VAL A 90 11.92 -4.71 -6.04
CA VAL A 90 11.42 -6.05 -6.37
C VAL A 90 11.31 -6.20 -7.88
N LYS A 91 10.73 -5.21 -8.57
CA LYS A 91 10.58 -5.19 -10.02
C LYS A 91 11.91 -5.29 -10.77
N SER A 92 12.97 -4.65 -10.27
CA SER A 92 14.31 -4.75 -10.86
C SER A 92 14.95 -6.15 -10.78
N ARG A 93 14.34 -7.08 -10.03
CA ARG A 93 14.84 -8.42 -9.74
C ARG A 93 13.93 -9.54 -10.28
N LEU A 94 12.78 -9.19 -10.87
CA LEU A 94 11.90 -10.10 -11.59
C LEU A 94 12.40 -10.28 -13.04
#